data_AF-E0USQ9-F1
#
_entry.id   AF-E0USQ9-F1
#
_cell.length_a   1.000
_cell.length_b   1.000
_cell.length_c   1.000
_cell.angle_alpha   90.00
_cell.angle_beta   90.00
_cell.angle_gamma   90.00
#
_symmetry.space_group_name_H-M   'P 1'
#
loop_
_entity.id
_entity.type
_entity.pdbx_description
1 polymer ?
#
loop_
_entity_poly.entity_id
_entity_poly.type
_entity_poly.pdbx_seq_one_letter_code
_entity_poly.pdbx_strand_id
1 'polypeptide(L)'
;MMKYFTLMIFTLVLFSGCNSKETSKQSSAHTTPPFTVKCKNAALPEFTLDYDSRPSEKEVNALCSCLWDKLIGWEKETVIKLTSGKQNEVSSLNMTAFPARFGKRINECGGDKL
;
A
#
# COMPACT_ATOMS: atom_id res chain seq x y z
N MET A 1 -8.30 6.46 -62.37
CA MET A 1 -7.54 5.38 -63.02
C MET A 1 -7.07 4.46 -61.91
N MET A 2 -7.65 3.26 -61.77
CA MET A 2 -7.06 1.99 -62.25
C MET A 2 -5.61 1.83 -61.82
N LYS A 3 -5.15 0.72 -61.25
CA LYS A 3 -5.74 -0.56 -60.89
C LYS A 3 -4.60 -1.26 -60.14
N TYR A 4 -4.94 -1.97 -59.08
CA TYR A 4 -4.25 -3.14 -58.56
C TYR A 4 -3.12 -3.67 -59.44
N PHE A 5 -1.97 -3.97 -58.84
CA PHE A 5 -1.43 -5.31 -58.98
C PHE A 5 -0.42 -5.57 -57.86
N THR A 6 -0.78 -6.57 -57.04
CA THR A 6 0.11 -7.63 -56.50
C THR A 6 1.29 -7.24 -55.61
N LEU A 7 1.66 -7.98 -54.58
CA LEU A 7 1.15 -9.09 -53.78
C LEU A 7 2.41 -9.53 -53.02
N MET A 8 2.26 -10.20 -51.87
CA MET A 8 3.27 -11.05 -51.23
C MET A 8 4.42 -10.25 -50.57
N ILE A 9 4.73 -10.36 -49.27
CA ILE A 9 4.85 -11.54 -48.39
C ILE A 9 4.74 -10.98 -46.95
N PHE A 10 3.72 -11.31 -46.16
CA PHE A 10 3.68 -12.47 -45.26
C PHE A 10 4.85 -12.54 -44.25
N THR A 11 4.91 -11.64 -43.27
CA THR A 11 5.57 -11.93 -41.99
C THR A 11 4.68 -11.47 -40.83
N LEU A 12 3.63 -12.26 -40.62
CA LEU A 12 3.04 -12.51 -39.30
C LEU A 12 4.16 -12.89 -38.32
N VAL A 13 4.71 -11.90 -37.62
CA VAL A 13 5.39 -12.18 -36.36
C VAL A 13 4.32 -12.13 -35.28
N LEU A 14 3.69 -13.29 -35.09
CA LEU A 14 2.93 -13.65 -33.91
C LEU A 14 3.88 -13.58 -32.71
N PHE A 15 4.05 -12.40 -32.12
CA PHE A 15 4.44 -12.33 -30.73
C PHE A 15 3.24 -12.78 -29.91
N SER A 16 3.25 -14.08 -29.62
CA SER A 16 2.58 -14.70 -28.48
C SER A 16 3.04 -14.02 -27.19
N GLY A 17 2.49 -12.84 -26.92
CA GLY A 17 2.63 -12.15 -25.64
C GLY A 17 1.57 -12.66 -24.68
N CYS A 18 2.02 -13.29 -23.61
CA CYS A 18 1.25 -14.02 -22.61
C CYS A 18 -0.19 -13.54 -22.39
N ASN A 19 -1.10 -14.48 -22.65
CA ASN A 19 -2.43 -14.54 -22.08
C ASN A 19 -2.29 -14.80 -20.57
N SER A 20 -1.82 -13.79 -19.83
CA SER A 20 -2.01 -13.78 -18.39
C SER A 20 -3.49 -13.56 -18.19
N LYS A 21 -4.24 -14.66 -18.08
CA LYS A 21 -5.39 -14.67 -17.18
C LYS A 21 -4.84 -14.12 -15.88
N GLU A 22 -5.05 -12.83 -15.64
CA GLU A 22 -5.18 -12.33 -14.30
C GLU A 22 -6.30 -13.18 -13.71
N THR A 23 -5.91 -14.29 -13.09
CA THR A 23 -6.60 -14.81 -11.95
C THR A 23 -6.52 -13.67 -10.95
N SER A 24 -7.42 -12.70 -11.10
CA SER A 24 -7.91 -11.96 -9.96
C SER A 24 -8.36 -13.08 -9.03
N LYS A 25 -7.53 -13.36 -8.03
CA LYS A 25 -8.06 -13.95 -6.81
C LYS A 25 -9.06 -12.91 -6.37
N GLN A 26 -10.29 -13.10 -6.82
CA GLN A 26 -11.47 -12.45 -6.32
C GLN A 26 -11.43 -12.75 -4.84
N SER A 27 -10.86 -11.80 -4.10
CA SER A 27 -10.86 -11.78 -2.66
C SER A 27 -12.29 -12.08 -2.27
N SER A 28 -12.49 -13.17 -1.54
CA SER A 28 -13.71 -13.43 -0.80
C SER A 28 -14.27 -12.09 -0.35
N ALA A 29 -15.48 -11.75 -0.81
CA ALA A 29 -16.12 -10.49 -0.46
C ALA A 29 -16.19 -10.43 1.06
N HIS A 30 -15.27 -9.70 1.68
CA HIS A 30 -15.29 -9.47 3.11
C HIS A 30 -16.44 -8.48 3.34
N THR A 31 -17.52 -8.98 3.93
CA THR A 31 -18.74 -8.19 4.17
C THR A 31 -18.53 -7.08 5.20
N THR A 32 -17.47 -7.18 6.01
CA THR A 32 -17.07 -6.16 6.98
C THR A 32 -15.92 -5.32 6.46
N PRO A 33 -15.95 -3.98 6.59
CA PRO A 33 -14.81 -3.13 6.30
C PRO A 33 -13.69 -3.35 7.32
N PRO A 34 -12.41 -3.13 6.96
CA PRO A 34 -11.30 -3.28 7.89
C PRO A 34 -11.31 -2.19 8.95
N PHE A 35 -10.78 -2.49 10.14
CA PHE A 35 -10.74 -1.53 11.23
C PHE A 35 -9.74 -0.41 10.93
N THR A 36 -10.22 0.84 10.86
CA THR A 36 -9.36 2.01 10.64
C THR A 36 -8.80 2.53 11.96
N VAL A 37 -7.48 2.59 12.05
CA VAL A 37 -6.75 3.13 13.21
C VAL A 37 -6.45 4.61 12.99
N LYS A 38 -6.81 5.41 13.99
CA LYS A 38 -6.42 6.84 14.09
C LYS A 38 -5.70 7.06 15.41
N CYS A 39 -4.42 7.35 15.34
CA CYS A 39 -3.60 7.58 16.53
C CYS A 39 -3.82 9.00 17.07
N LYS A 40 -4.43 9.12 18.26
CA LYS A 40 -4.68 10.43 18.90
C LYS A 40 -3.43 11.06 19.51
N ASN A 41 -2.47 10.23 19.92
CA ASN A 41 -1.31 10.64 20.74
C ASN A 41 0.00 10.77 19.95
N ALA A 42 0.00 10.42 18.66
CA ALA A 42 1.18 10.46 17.80
C ALA A 42 0.77 10.93 16.41
N ALA A 43 1.68 11.64 15.73
CA ALA A 43 1.45 12.13 14.37
C ALA A 43 1.57 11.02 13.33
N LEU A 44 0.89 9.87 13.51
CA LEU A 44 0.93 8.74 12.59
C LEU A 44 -0.16 8.90 11.51
N PRO A 45 0.08 8.45 10.26
CA PRO A 45 -0.95 8.42 9.24
C PRO A 45 -2.09 7.46 9.63
N GLU A 46 -3.27 7.64 9.06
CA GLU A 46 -4.34 6.64 9.19
C GLU A 46 -3.93 5.35 8.46
N PHE A 47 -4.25 4.21 9.06
CA PHE A 47 -4.01 2.89 8.49
C PHE A 47 -5.11 1.92 8.91
N THR A 48 -5.15 0.75 8.29
CA THR A 48 -6.13 -0.29 8.60
C THR A 48 -5.46 -1.52 9.20
N LEU A 49 -6.17 -2.18 10.11
CA LEU A 49 -5.85 -3.54 10.56
C LEU A 49 -6.62 -4.56 9.70
N ASP A 50 -6.57 -5.83 10.09
CA ASP A 50 -7.31 -6.89 9.42
C ASP A 50 -8.83 -6.71 9.58
N TYR A 51 -9.59 -7.48 8.80
CA TYR A 51 -11.03 -7.29 8.65
C TYR A 51 -11.85 -7.77 9.86
N ASP A 52 -11.29 -8.66 10.66
CA ASP A 52 -11.85 -9.18 11.90
C ASP A 52 -11.32 -8.48 13.15
N SER A 53 -10.34 -7.56 12.99
CA SER A 53 -9.76 -6.76 14.06
C SER A 53 -10.81 -5.95 14.82
N ARG A 54 -10.77 -6.05 16.15
CA ARG A 54 -11.65 -5.30 17.06
C ARG A 54 -10.89 -4.83 18.31
N PRO A 55 -9.84 -4.02 18.14
CA PRO A 55 -9.04 -3.57 19.26
C PRO A 55 -9.83 -2.61 20.15
N SER A 56 -9.59 -2.72 21.44
CA SER A 56 -9.96 -1.69 22.42
C SER A 56 -9.14 -0.41 22.21
N GLU A 57 -9.62 0.72 22.75
CA GLU A 57 -8.87 1.97 22.72
C GLU A 57 -7.49 1.84 23.40
N LYS A 58 -7.37 0.99 24.42
CA LYS A 58 -6.10 0.71 25.09
C LYS A 58 -5.12 0.01 24.17
N GLU A 59 -5.57 -0.95 23.38
CA GLU A 59 -4.75 -1.66 22.39
C GLU A 59 -4.34 -0.74 21.24
N VAL A 60 -5.25 0.09 20.74
CA VAL A 60 -4.93 1.12 19.74
C VAL A 60 -3.85 2.08 20.26
N ASN A 61 -4.00 2.57 21.49
CA ASN A 61 -3.00 3.48 22.08
C ASN A 61 -1.64 2.79 22.24
N ALA A 62 -1.61 1.54 22.70
CA ALA A 62 -0.38 0.77 22.82
C ALA A 62 0.30 0.53 21.46
N LEU A 63 -0.48 0.19 20.43
CA LEU A 63 -0.01 0.04 19.06
C LEU A 63 0.60 1.35 18.54
N CYS A 64 -0.11 2.46 18.68
CA CYS A 64 0.36 3.78 18.24
C CYS A 64 1.65 4.21 18.94
N SER A 65 1.76 3.98 20.26
CA SER A 65 2.99 4.24 21.02
C SER A 65 4.15 3.38 20.53
N CYS A 66 3.94 2.07 20.37
CA CYS A 66 4.97 1.16 19.84
C CYS A 66 5.43 1.59 18.44
N LEU A 67 4.50 1.91 17.55
CA LEU A 67 4.81 2.38 16.19
C LEU A 67 5.71 3.60 16.25
N TRP A 68 5.32 4.63 16.99
CA TRP A 68 6.09 5.86 17.11
C TRP A 68 7.51 5.63 17.64
N ASP A 69 7.68 4.75 18.63
CA ASP A 69 8.99 4.43 19.19
C ASP A 69 9.88 3.64 18.22
N LYS A 70 9.28 2.81 17.36
CA LYS A 70 10.00 2.01 16.36
C LYS A 70 10.42 2.80 15.13
N LEU A 71 9.79 3.94 14.84
CA LEU A 71 10.18 4.79 13.73
C LEU A 71 11.54 5.43 13.99
N ILE A 72 12.43 5.36 13.00
CA ILE A 72 13.73 6.03 13.04
C ILE A 72 13.66 7.43 12.39
N GLY A 73 14.70 8.25 12.55
CA GLY A 73 14.72 9.68 12.21
C GLY A 73 14.01 10.04 10.89
N TRP A 74 14.46 9.49 9.76
CA TRP A 74 13.84 9.81 8.47
C TRP A 74 12.40 9.29 8.33
N GLU A 75 12.03 8.19 9.00
CA GLU A 75 10.67 7.65 9.01
C GLU A 75 9.74 8.58 9.79
N LYS A 76 10.20 9.08 10.96
CA LYS A 76 9.48 10.09 11.75
C LYS A 76 9.29 11.39 10.97
N GLU A 77 10.35 11.89 10.33
CA GLU A 77 10.27 13.08 9.49
C GLU A 77 9.30 12.90 8.32
N THR A 78 9.34 11.75 7.65
CA THR A 78 8.44 11.42 6.55
C THR A 78 6.99 11.42 7.03
N VAL A 79 6.72 10.76 8.15
CA VAL A 79 5.40 10.71 8.77
C VAL A 79 4.88 12.10 9.12
N ILE A 80 5.68 12.93 9.81
CA ILE A 80 5.29 14.29 10.18
C ILE A 80 4.95 15.12 8.95
N LYS A 81 5.74 15.01 7.88
CA LYS A 81 5.47 15.72 6.62
C LYS A 81 4.19 15.25 5.96
N LEU A 82 3.96 13.93 5.91
CA LEU A 82 2.74 13.35 5.34
C LEU A 82 1.50 13.80 6.11
N THR A 83 1.51 13.73 7.44
CA THR A 83 0.36 14.13 8.27
C THR A 83 0.13 15.64 8.31
N SER A 84 1.16 16.43 8.01
CA SER A 84 1.07 17.90 7.94
C SER A 84 0.74 18.43 6.54
N GLY A 85 0.43 17.55 5.56
CA GLY A 85 0.13 17.95 4.18
C GLY A 85 1.34 18.41 3.36
N LYS A 86 2.56 18.17 3.84
CA LYS A 86 3.84 18.55 3.22
C LYS A 86 4.43 17.41 2.40
N GLN A 87 3.59 16.66 1.69
CA GLN A 87 4.03 15.47 0.95
C GLN A 87 5.05 15.81 -0.15
N ASN A 88 4.98 17.01 -0.73
CA ASN A 88 5.95 17.52 -1.69
C ASN A 88 7.36 17.76 -1.11
N GLU A 89 7.51 17.80 0.21
CA GLU A 89 8.79 17.92 0.92
C GLU A 89 9.42 16.56 1.28
N VAL A 90 8.77 15.45 0.93
CA VAL A 90 9.29 14.08 1.12
C VAL A 90 10.01 13.65 -0.15
N SER A 91 11.22 13.11 -0.01
CA SER A 91 11.97 12.60 -1.16
C SER A 91 11.22 11.43 -1.82
N SER A 92 11.36 11.28 -3.14
CA SER A 92 10.73 10.17 -3.88
C SER A 92 11.14 8.79 -3.34
N LEU A 93 12.39 8.67 -2.88
CA LEU A 93 12.90 7.43 -2.26
C LEU A 93 12.15 7.13 -0.96
N ASN A 94 11.99 8.13 -0.09
CA ASN A 94 11.30 7.95 1.19
C ASN A 94 9.81 7.69 0.97
N MET A 95 9.16 8.39 0.04
CA MET A 95 7.77 8.12 -0.35
C MET A 95 7.55 6.67 -0.78
N THR A 96 8.52 6.09 -1.50
CA THR A 96 8.43 4.71 -1.99
C THR A 96 8.75 3.71 -0.88
N ALA A 97 9.78 3.96 -0.07
CA ALA A 97 10.24 3.03 0.95
C ALA A 97 9.38 3.03 2.23
N PHE A 98 8.76 4.16 2.54
CA PHE A 98 8.06 4.36 3.81
C PHE A 98 6.88 3.39 4.00
N PRO A 99 5.94 3.19 3.05
CA PRO A 99 4.79 2.31 3.27
C PRO A 99 5.17 0.87 3.64
N ALA A 100 6.15 0.28 2.94
CA ALA A 100 6.62 -1.08 3.21
C ALA A 100 7.25 -1.20 4.61
N ARG A 101 8.03 -0.19 5.01
CA ARG A 101 8.65 -0.15 6.35
C ARG A 101 7.63 0.08 7.44
N PHE A 102 6.69 0.99 7.21
CA PHE A 102 5.60 1.26 8.13
C PHE A 102 4.73 0.02 8.36
N GLY A 103 4.34 -0.68 7.30
CA GLY A 103 3.62 -1.96 7.39
C GLY A 103 4.40 -3.02 8.19
N LYS A 104 5.71 -3.11 7.98
CA LYS A 104 6.57 -3.99 8.82
C LYS A 104 6.52 -3.60 10.30
N ARG A 105 6.48 -2.30 10.64
CA ARG A 105 6.36 -1.84 12.03
C ARG A 105 4.99 -2.15 12.63
N ILE A 106 3.91 -2.08 11.84
CA ILE A 106 2.57 -2.50 12.28
C ILE A 106 2.61 -3.95 12.75
N ASN A 107 3.18 -4.85 11.95
CA ASN A 107 3.30 -6.27 12.31
C ASN A 107 4.24 -6.49 13.51
N GLU A 108 5.38 -5.79 13.57
CA GLU A 108 6.30 -5.87 14.71
C GLU A 108 5.67 -5.40 16.04
N CYS A 109 4.74 -4.45 15.96
CA CYS A 109 3.96 -3.97 17.10
C CYS A 109 2.68 -4.77 17.36
N GLY A 110 2.46 -5.87 16.62
CA GLY A 110 1.36 -6.81 16.83
C GLY A 110 0.03 -6.40 16.22
N GLY A 111 0.03 -5.50 15.23
CA GLY A 111 -1.20 -5.08 14.54
C GLY A 111 -1.95 -6.23 13.85
N ASP A 112 -1.26 -7.29 13.46
CA ASP A 112 -1.81 -8.53 12.87
C ASP A 112 -2.55 -9.42 13.89
N LYS A 113 -2.51 -9.07 15.17
CA LYS A 113 -3.10 -9.85 16.28
C LYS A 113 -4.21 -9.11 17.00
N LEU A 114 -4.57 -7.91 16.52
CA LEU A 114 -5.56 -7.01 17.09
C LEU A 114 -6.88 -7.07 16.33
#